data_AF-A0A8S3TIE0-F1
#
_entry.id   AF-A0A8S3TIE0-F1
#
_cell.length_a   1.000
_cell.length_b   1.000
_cell.length_c   1.000
_cell.angle_alpha   90.00
_cell.angle_beta   90.00
_cell.angle_gamma   90.00
#
_symmetry.space_group_name_H-M   'P 1'
#
loop_
_entity.id
_entity.type
_entity.pdbx_description
1 polymer ?
#
loop_
_entity_poly.entity_id
_entity_poly.type
_entity_poly.pdbx_seq_one_letter_code
_entity_poly.pdbx_strand_id
1 'polypeptide(L)'
;MTSSHNGHTTETIKKIVDVNRVNAKEIHEKLKAKVEIEKRTLETIKTKQTHQITSDFDSYVNKVEKTCRDIYGIVDHTKKIHMTAASDFQTNEKEDLDRKRVFFQRQYDESSGILLQIDNLLQESHDVTFFTDWKRLKTDVQNLTEIDQTLQNPKRIESFNEDNFMKAVMEDIDKRLTRRYVIILKL
;
A
#
# COMPACT_ATOMS: atom_id res chain seq x y z
N MET A 1 -45.54 -57.41 69.79
CA MET A 1 -44.32 -56.65 70.13
C MET A 1 -43.22 -57.09 69.17
N THR A 2 -42.92 -56.31 68.14
CA THR A 2 -41.76 -56.52 67.28
C THR A 2 -40.68 -55.53 67.71
N SER A 3 -39.56 -56.03 68.25
CA SER A 3 -38.40 -55.19 68.57
C SER A 3 -37.73 -54.77 67.27
N SER A 4 -37.69 -53.46 67.01
CA SER A 4 -37.03 -52.84 65.85
C SER A 4 -35.51 -52.98 65.84
N HIS A 5 -34.93 -53.57 66.89
CA HIS A 5 -33.47 -53.73 67.05
C HIS A 5 -32.99 -55.18 66.94
N ASN A 6 -33.89 -56.14 66.67
CA ASN A 6 -33.48 -57.54 66.46
C ASN A 6 -32.60 -57.66 65.21
N GLY A 7 -31.32 -57.97 65.41
CA GLY A 7 -30.32 -58.07 64.35
C GLY A 7 -29.34 -56.91 64.26
N HIS A 8 -29.53 -55.83 65.03
CA HIS A 8 -28.57 -54.72 65.11
C HIS A 8 -27.47 -55.02 66.13
N THR A 9 -26.20 -54.85 65.72
CA THR A 9 -25.06 -54.91 66.61
C THR A 9 -25.11 -53.75 67.62
N THR A 10 -25.22 -54.05 68.91
CA THR A 10 -25.18 -53.06 69.98
C THR A 10 -23.74 -52.78 70.40
N GLU A 11 -23.11 -51.78 69.80
CA GLU A 11 -21.84 -51.25 70.30
C GLU A 11 -22.07 -50.16 71.35
N THR A 12 -21.22 -50.11 72.38
CA THR A 12 -21.27 -49.02 73.38
C THR A 12 -21.05 -47.69 72.68
N ILE A 13 -21.90 -46.69 72.97
CA ILE A 13 -21.85 -45.33 72.39
C ILE A 13 -20.40 -44.77 72.36
N LYS A 14 -19.62 -45.02 73.40
CA LYS A 14 -18.20 -44.64 73.48
C LYS A 14 -17.36 -45.15 72.30
N LYS A 15 -17.51 -46.42 71.91
CA LYS A 15 -16.77 -47.04 70.80
C LYS A 15 -17.14 -46.41 69.45
N ILE A 16 -18.44 -46.17 69.23
CA ILE A 16 -18.94 -45.49 68.01
C ILE A 16 -18.40 -44.06 67.92
N VAL A 17 -18.40 -43.33 69.05
CA VAL A 17 -17.86 -41.96 69.12
C VAL A 17 -16.36 -41.95 68.83
N ASP A 18 -15.60 -42.90 69.37
CA ASP A 18 -14.15 -42.98 69.13
C ASP A 18 -13.82 -43.33 67.67
N VAL A 19 -14.55 -44.28 67.05
CA VAL A 19 -14.40 -44.60 65.61
C VAL A 19 -14.74 -43.39 64.74
N ASN A 20 -15.86 -42.71 65.00
CA ASN A 20 -16.24 -41.51 64.25
C ASN A 20 -15.27 -40.35 64.46
N ARG A 21 -14.65 -40.23 65.64
CA ARG A 21 -13.61 -39.22 65.90
C ARG A 21 -12.34 -39.49 65.09
N VAL A 22 -11.94 -40.75 64.94
CA VAL A 22 -10.81 -41.13 64.06
C VAL A 22 -11.15 -40.81 62.61
N ASN A 23 -12.33 -41.23 62.13
CA ASN A 23 -12.79 -40.94 60.77
C ASN A 23 -12.86 -39.43 60.50
N ALA A 24 -13.37 -38.65 61.45
CA ALA A 24 -13.46 -37.19 61.33
C ALA A 24 -12.07 -36.54 61.24
N LYS A 25 -11.07 -37.03 61.99
CA LYS A 25 -9.68 -36.56 61.88
C LYS A 25 -9.08 -36.89 60.52
N GLU A 26 -9.31 -38.10 60.00
CA GLU A 26 -8.83 -38.47 58.67
C GLU A 26 -9.46 -37.62 57.56
N ILE A 27 -10.78 -37.38 57.65
CA ILE A 27 -11.49 -36.50 56.72
C ILE A 27 -10.98 -35.06 56.82
N HIS A 28 -10.73 -34.57 58.04
CA HIS A 28 -10.17 -33.24 58.27
C HIS A 28 -8.80 -33.07 57.59
N GLU A 29 -7.88 -34.01 57.77
CA GLU A 29 -6.56 -33.92 57.13
C GLU A 29 -6.65 -34.01 55.60
N LYS A 30 -7.54 -34.87 55.06
CA LYS A 30 -7.79 -34.94 53.62
C LYS A 30 -8.35 -33.63 53.07
N LEU A 31 -9.29 -33.00 53.78
CA LEU A 31 -9.86 -31.70 53.40
C LEU A 31 -8.82 -30.59 53.47
N LYS A 32 -7.99 -30.57 54.51
CA LYS A 32 -6.89 -29.60 54.65
C LYS A 32 -5.90 -29.69 53.49
N ALA A 33 -5.50 -30.91 53.11
CA ALA A 33 -4.64 -31.13 51.96
C ALA A 33 -5.30 -30.66 50.64
N LYS A 34 -6.60 -30.95 50.46
CA LYS A 34 -7.37 -30.51 49.28
C LYS A 34 -7.42 -28.98 49.18
N VAL A 35 -7.74 -28.29 50.27
CA VAL A 35 -7.81 -26.81 50.31
C VAL A 35 -6.46 -26.18 49.95
N GLU A 36 -5.36 -26.76 50.43
CA GLU A 36 -4.01 -26.26 50.10
C GLU A 36 -3.66 -26.44 48.61
N ILE A 37 -4.04 -27.57 48.00
CA ILE A 37 -3.88 -27.81 46.56
C ILE A 37 -4.74 -26.81 45.75
N GLU A 38 -6.00 -26.63 46.14
CA GLU A 38 -6.92 -25.69 45.49
C GLU A 38 -6.39 -24.25 45.56
N LYS A 39 -5.85 -23.84 46.72
CA LYS A 39 -5.23 -22.53 46.91
C LYS A 39 -4.04 -22.31 45.97
N ARG A 40 -3.11 -23.26 45.89
CA ARG A 40 -1.94 -23.17 44.98
C ARG A 40 -2.35 -23.16 43.52
N THR A 41 -3.37 -23.93 43.17
CA THR A 41 -3.92 -23.96 41.81
C THR A 41 -4.54 -22.62 41.44
N LEU A 42 -5.33 -22.03 42.36
CA LEU A 42 -5.93 -20.71 42.17
C LEU A 42 -4.87 -19.62 41.99
N GLU A 43 -3.83 -19.63 42.82
CA GLU A 43 -2.70 -18.70 42.70
C GLU A 43 -1.98 -18.86 41.36
N THR A 44 -1.75 -20.10 40.91
CA THR A 44 -1.13 -20.39 39.61
C THR A 44 -1.96 -19.87 38.45
N ILE A 45 -3.28 -20.10 38.46
CA ILE A 45 -4.20 -19.60 37.44
C ILE A 45 -4.15 -18.06 37.42
N LYS A 46 -4.33 -17.43 38.58
CA LYS A 46 -4.42 -15.96 38.69
C LYS A 46 -3.13 -15.26 38.29
N THR A 47 -1.98 -15.77 38.73
CA THR A 47 -0.71 -15.06 38.58
C THR A 47 0.04 -15.45 37.33
N LYS A 48 0.08 -16.75 36.98
CA LYS A 48 0.85 -17.19 35.81
C LYS A 48 -0.01 -17.18 34.56
N GLN A 49 -1.16 -17.84 34.59
CA GLN A 49 -1.93 -18.02 33.36
C GLN A 49 -2.61 -16.74 32.92
N THR A 50 -3.32 -16.05 33.81
CA THR A 50 -3.98 -14.79 33.44
C THR A 50 -2.99 -13.72 33.01
N HIS A 51 -1.90 -13.53 33.77
CA HIS A 51 -0.90 -12.54 33.43
C HIS A 51 -0.17 -12.87 32.11
N GLN A 52 0.16 -14.14 31.88
CA GLN A 52 0.78 -14.58 30.63
C GLN A 52 -0.17 -14.34 29.45
N ILE A 53 -1.45 -14.70 29.57
CA ILE A 53 -2.45 -14.47 28.51
C ILE A 53 -2.57 -12.98 28.19
N THR A 54 -2.63 -12.11 29.20
CA THR A 54 -2.67 -10.65 28.96
C THR A 54 -1.39 -10.17 28.28
N SER A 55 -0.22 -10.59 28.75
CA SER A 55 1.06 -10.23 28.13
C SER A 55 1.20 -10.71 26.69
N ASP A 56 0.74 -11.93 26.41
CA ASP A 56 0.77 -12.51 25.06
C ASP A 56 -0.21 -11.79 24.13
N PHE A 57 -1.40 -11.43 24.64
CA PHE A 57 -2.37 -10.63 23.92
C PHE A 57 -1.82 -9.24 23.56
N ASP A 58 -1.26 -8.52 24.53
CA ASP A 58 -0.67 -7.19 24.30
C ASP A 58 0.51 -7.27 23.32
N SER A 59 1.34 -8.31 23.44
CA SER A 59 2.43 -8.59 22.50
C SER A 59 1.90 -8.82 21.07
N TYR A 60 0.82 -9.58 20.94
CA TYR A 60 0.19 -9.83 19.63
C TYR A 60 -0.42 -8.55 19.04
N VAL A 61 -1.14 -7.76 19.83
CA VAL A 61 -1.70 -6.47 19.38
C VAL A 61 -0.59 -5.54 18.89
N ASN A 62 0.49 -5.39 19.66
CA ASN A 62 1.64 -4.57 19.26
C ASN A 62 2.29 -5.06 17.96
N LYS A 63 2.38 -6.38 17.74
CA LYS A 63 2.88 -6.96 16.49
C LYS A 63 1.97 -6.60 15.32
N VAL A 64 0.66 -6.76 15.46
CA VAL A 64 -0.32 -6.41 14.42
C VAL A 64 -0.23 -4.92 14.07
N GLU A 65 -0.24 -4.04 15.07
CA GLU A 65 -0.12 -2.58 14.85
C GLU A 65 1.18 -2.19 14.15
N LYS A 66 2.30 -2.82 14.53
CA LYS A 66 3.58 -2.61 13.85
C LYS A 66 3.50 -3.04 12.38
N THR A 67 2.96 -4.22 12.10
CA THR A 67 2.78 -4.70 10.73
C THR A 67 1.89 -3.77 9.91
N CYS A 68 0.78 -3.28 10.46
CA CYS A 68 -0.08 -2.31 9.78
C CYS A 68 0.66 -1.01 9.43
N ARG A 69 1.48 -0.49 10.36
CA ARG A 69 2.31 0.70 10.10
C ARG A 69 3.35 0.44 9.02
N ASP A 70 4.00 -0.71 9.03
CA ASP A 70 4.99 -1.09 8.02
C ASP A 70 4.35 -1.18 6.62
N ILE A 71 3.14 -1.78 6.52
CA ILE A 71 2.37 -1.85 5.28
C ILE A 71 2.05 -0.44 4.77
N TYR A 72 1.51 0.42 5.65
CA TYR A 72 1.18 1.80 5.28
C TYR A 72 2.41 2.57 4.79
N GLY A 73 3.57 2.40 5.46
CA GLY A 73 4.82 3.01 5.04
C GLY A 73 5.30 2.56 3.64
N ILE A 74 5.11 1.27 3.30
CA ILE A 74 5.41 0.78 1.94
C ILE A 74 4.50 1.44 0.92
N VAL A 75 3.19 1.47 1.17
CA VAL A 75 2.20 2.04 0.25
C VAL A 75 2.48 3.52 0.00
N ASP A 76 2.73 4.30 1.06
CA ASP A 76 3.04 5.74 0.94
C ASP A 76 4.35 5.98 0.18
N HIS A 77 5.38 5.19 0.44
CA HIS A 77 6.65 5.30 -0.27
C HIS A 77 6.50 4.97 -1.76
N THR A 78 5.82 3.87 -2.10
CA THR A 78 5.55 3.48 -3.49
C THR A 78 4.72 4.54 -4.20
N LYS A 79 3.66 5.07 -3.56
CA LYS A 79 2.88 6.20 -4.08
C LYS A 79 3.76 7.40 -4.43
N LYS A 80 4.67 7.81 -3.54
CA LYS A 80 5.58 8.94 -3.77
C LYS A 80 6.50 8.74 -4.96
N ILE A 81 7.09 7.55 -5.11
CA ILE A 81 7.95 7.21 -6.25
C ILE A 81 7.18 7.37 -7.56
N HIS A 82 6.01 6.76 -7.66
CA HIS A 82 5.23 6.77 -8.88
C HIS A 82 4.64 8.15 -9.21
N MET A 83 4.22 8.92 -8.21
CA MET A 83 3.82 10.32 -8.41
C MET A 83 4.98 11.18 -8.93
N THR A 84 6.19 10.96 -8.40
CA THR A 84 7.38 11.69 -8.86
C THR A 84 7.68 11.34 -10.32
N ALA A 85 7.69 10.05 -10.66
CA ALA A 85 7.91 9.61 -12.04
C ALA A 85 6.85 10.15 -13.02
N ALA A 86 5.57 10.21 -12.61
CA ALA A 86 4.51 10.80 -13.42
C ALA A 86 4.69 12.31 -13.61
N SER A 87 5.09 13.03 -12.55
CA SER A 87 5.40 14.46 -12.60
C SER A 87 6.59 14.76 -13.51
N ASP A 88 7.64 13.94 -13.43
CA ASP A 88 8.83 14.09 -14.28
C ASP A 88 8.49 13.81 -15.74
N PHE A 89 7.70 12.77 -16.01
CA PHE A 89 7.20 12.48 -17.36
C PHE A 89 6.39 13.65 -17.92
N GLN A 90 5.43 14.18 -17.17
CA GLN A 90 4.63 15.33 -17.57
C GLN A 90 5.49 16.57 -17.85
N THR A 91 6.52 16.81 -17.03
CA THR A 91 7.42 17.95 -17.20
C THR A 91 8.24 17.81 -18.48
N ASN A 92 8.86 16.64 -18.70
CA ASN A 92 9.64 16.36 -19.90
C ASN A 92 8.79 16.43 -21.17
N GLU A 93 7.57 15.90 -21.12
CA GLU A 93 6.62 15.94 -22.24
C GLU A 93 6.21 17.38 -22.56
N LYS A 94 5.89 18.18 -21.54
CA LYS A 94 5.57 19.60 -21.69
C LYS A 94 6.73 20.36 -22.33
N GLU A 95 7.96 20.14 -21.87
CA GLU A 95 9.15 20.79 -22.42
C GLU A 95 9.42 20.39 -23.88
N ASP A 96 9.17 19.14 -24.26
CA ASP A 96 9.27 18.69 -25.65
C ASP A 96 8.19 19.36 -26.53
N LEU A 97 6.95 19.41 -26.06
CA LEU A 97 5.85 20.09 -26.76
C LEU A 97 6.09 21.60 -26.88
N ASP A 98 6.60 22.26 -25.84
CA ASP A 98 6.94 23.69 -25.88
C ASP A 98 8.09 23.96 -26.87
N ARG A 99 9.11 23.10 -26.92
CA ARG A 99 10.19 23.20 -27.94
C ARG A 99 9.64 23.05 -29.35
N LYS A 100 8.78 22.06 -29.59
CA LYS A 100 8.08 21.88 -30.87
C LYS A 100 7.26 23.10 -31.23
N ARG A 101 6.47 23.65 -30.29
CA ARG A 101 5.67 24.86 -30.51
C ARG A 101 6.53 26.03 -30.96
N VAL A 102 7.64 26.29 -30.28
CA VAL A 102 8.55 27.41 -30.64
C VAL A 102 9.15 27.20 -32.03
N PHE A 103 9.58 25.98 -32.35
CA PHE A 103 10.09 25.64 -33.67
C PHE A 103 9.04 25.89 -34.77
N PHE A 104 7.81 25.38 -34.57
CA PHE A 104 6.71 25.56 -35.52
C PHE A 104 6.28 27.02 -35.66
N GLN A 105 6.25 27.78 -34.56
CA GLN A 105 5.92 29.20 -34.63
C GLN A 105 6.92 29.96 -35.51
N ARG A 106 8.22 29.67 -35.34
CA ARG A 106 9.27 30.29 -36.16
C ARG A 106 9.12 29.94 -37.64
N GLN A 107 8.86 28.67 -37.95
CA GLN A 107 8.61 28.20 -39.32
C GLN A 107 7.37 28.86 -39.94
N TYR A 108 6.31 29.02 -39.16
CA TYR A 108 5.09 29.73 -39.58
C TYR A 108 5.37 31.20 -39.87
N ASP A 109 6.05 31.90 -38.97
CA ASP A 109 6.37 33.33 -39.14
C ASP A 109 7.25 33.57 -40.39
N GLU A 110 8.24 32.70 -40.62
CA GLU A 110 9.11 32.75 -41.80
C GLU A 110 8.34 32.49 -43.10
N SER A 111 7.54 31.42 -43.14
CA SER A 111 6.71 31.06 -44.29
C SER A 111 5.67 32.14 -44.60
N SER A 112 5.01 32.68 -43.57
CA SER A 112 4.03 33.76 -43.72
C SER A 112 4.68 35.06 -44.20
N GLY A 113 5.89 35.38 -43.74
CA GLY A 113 6.64 36.55 -44.18
C GLY A 113 7.03 36.48 -45.65
N ILE A 114 7.44 35.29 -46.12
CA ILE A 114 7.77 35.05 -47.53
C ILE A 114 6.50 35.07 -48.39
N LEU A 115 5.40 34.48 -47.93
CA LEU A 115 4.11 34.55 -48.63
C LEU A 115 3.66 36.00 -48.83
N LEU A 116 3.73 36.84 -47.79
CA LEU A 116 3.39 38.25 -47.88
C LEU A 116 4.27 39.01 -48.89
N GLN A 117 5.57 38.71 -48.94
CA GLN A 117 6.47 39.29 -49.93
C GLN A 117 6.11 38.87 -51.36
N ILE A 118 5.72 37.61 -51.56
CA ILE A 118 5.23 37.11 -52.85
C ILE A 118 3.92 37.81 -53.24
N ASP A 119 2.98 37.94 -52.32
CA ASP A 119 1.70 38.60 -52.56
C ASP A 119 1.89 40.07 -52.98
N ASN A 120 2.82 40.78 -52.31
CA ASN A 120 3.18 42.16 -52.69
C ASN A 120 3.85 42.20 -54.07
N LEU A 121 4.77 41.28 -54.34
CA LEU A 121 5.47 41.20 -55.63
C LEU A 121 4.49 40.95 -56.79
N LEU A 122 3.47 40.10 -56.58
CA LEU A 122 2.43 39.82 -57.56
C LEU A 122 1.52 41.03 -57.85
N GLN A 123 1.50 42.03 -56.96
CA GLN A 123 0.76 43.28 -57.15
C GLN A 123 1.60 44.38 -57.83
N GLU A 124 2.92 44.21 -57.96
CA GLU A 124 3.77 45.21 -58.61
C GLU A 124 3.50 45.28 -60.12
N SER A 125 3.36 46.51 -60.63
CA SER A 125 3.09 46.80 -62.04
C SER A 125 4.34 47.05 -62.89
N HIS A 126 5.55 46.90 -62.35
CA HIS A 126 6.80 47.26 -63.02
C HIS A 126 7.74 46.05 -63.16
N ASP A 127 8.00 45.64 -64.42
CA ASP A 127 8.71 44.38 -64.75
C ASP A 127 10.14 44.29 -64.20
N VAL A 128 10.84 45.41 -64.03
CA VAL A 128 12.27 45.40 -63.66
C VAL A 128 12.47 45.11 -62.17
N THR A 129 11.68 45.73 -61.28
CA THR A 129 11.75 45.47 -59.82
C THR A 129 11.28 44.05 -59.51
N PHE A 130 10.20 43.63 -60.19
CA PHE A 130 9.66 42.28 -60.12
C PHE A 130 10.74 41.20 -60.34
N PHE A 131 11.54 41.32 -61.41
CA PHE A 131 12.53 40.32 -61.75
C PHE A 131 13.66 40.21 -60.72
N THR A 132 14.13 41.34 -60.19
CA THR A 132 15.18 41.37 -59.15
C THR A 132 14.70 40.77 -57.83
N ASP A 133 13.50 41.13 -57.37
CA ASP A 133 12.97 40.67 -56.09
C ASP A 133 12.51 39.21 -56.16
N TRP A 134 11.95 38.78 -57.30
CA TRP A 134 11.66 37.36 -57.56
C TRP A 134 12.91 36.48 -57.47
N LYS A 135 14.03 36.93 -58.06
CA LYS A 135 15.28 36.15 -58.03
C LYS A 135 15.79 35.93 -56.60
N ARG A 136 15.60 36.90 -55.70
CA ARG A 136 15.93 36.77 -54.27
C ARG A 136 14.98 35.82 -53.57
N LEU A 137 13.67 36.05 -53.70
CA LEU A 137 12.61 35.26 -53.07
C LEU A 137 12.60 33.80 -53.51
N LYS A 138 12.96 33.51 -54.77
CA LYS A 138 12.99 32.16 -55.31
C LYS A 138 13.95 31.24 -54.53
N THR A 139 15.08 31.75 -54.06
CA THR A 139 16.02 30.96 -53.25
C THR A 139 15.44 30.67 -51.86
N ASP A 140 14.77 31.66 -51.25
CA ASP A 140 14.13 31.49 -49.94
C ASP A 140 12.96 30.49 -50.02
N VAL A 141 12.15 30.54 -51.09
CA VAL A 141 11.09 29.58 -51.36
C VAL A 141 11.63 28.17 -51.59
N GLN A 142 12.71 28.02 -52.37
CA GLN A 142 13.33 26.72 -52.61
C GLN A 142 13.85 26.07 -51.32
N ASN A 143 14.32 26.87 -50.37
CA ASN A 143 14.77 26.39 -49.06
C ASN A 143 13.60 26.01 -48.13
N LEU A 144 12.39 26.53 -48.35
CA LEU A 144 11.18 26.24 -47.56
C LEU A 144 10.31 25.09 -48.09
N THR A 145 10.40 24.78 -49.39
CA THR A 145 9.47 23.83 -50.05
C THR A 145 9.64 22.37 -49.66
N GLU A 146 10.64 22.01 -48.86
CA GLU A 146 10.69 20.70 -48.22
C GLU A 146 9.74 20.67 -47.01
N ILE A 147 8.45 20.46 -47.28
CA ILE A 147 7.48 20.15 -46.22
C ILE A 147 7.89 18.81 -45.64
N ASP A 148 8.51 18.82 -44.46
CA ASP A 148 8.83 17.61 -43.71
C ASP A 148 7.52 16.88 -43.39
N GLN A 149 7.28 15.76 -44.10
CA GLN A 149 6.06 14.98 -44.01
C GLN A 149 5.84 14.40 -42.59
N THR A 150 6.88 14.39 -41.74
CA THR A 150 6.75 13.98 -40.34
C THR A 150 5.92 14.96 -39.49
N LEU A 151 5.68 16.19 -39.98
CA LEU A 151 4.97 17.25 -39.26
C LEU A 151 3.43 17.16 -39.39
N GLN A 152 2.89 16.37 -40.33
CA GLN A 152 1.45 16.36 -40.63
C GLN A 152 0.56 15.80 -39.53
N ASN A 153 1.12 15.05 -38.57
CA ASN A 153 0.37 14.55 -37.43
C ASN A 153 1.32 14.46 -36.24
N PRO A 154 1.35 15.43 -35.31
CA PRO A 154 1.89 15.15 -34.00
C PRO A 154 1.15 13.92 -33.49
N LYS A 155 1.82 12.77 -33.42
CA LYS A 155 1.23 11.55 -32.87
C LYS A 155 0.64 11.94 -31.52
N ARG A 156 -0.67 11.74 -31.37
CA ARG A 156 -1.33 11.89 -30.07
C ARG A 156 -0.53 11.04 -29.09
N ILE A 157 0.15 11.70 -28.16
CA ILE A 157 0.83 10.99 -27.10
C ILE A 157 -0.27 10.25 -26.35
N GLU A 158 -0.11 8.93 -26.18
CA GLU A 158 -1.08 8.13 -25.43
C GLU A 158 -1.30 8.85 -24.11
N SER A 159 -2.51 9.38 -23.93
CA SER A 159 -2.90 10.04 -22.69
C SER A 159 -2.55 9.11 -21.54
N PHE A 160 -1.91 9.65 -20.49
CA PHE A 160 -1.63 8.93 -19.26
C PHE A 160 -2.78 7.97 -18.91
N ASN A 161 -2.52 6.66 -19.01
CA ASN A 161 -3.50 5.64 -18.74
C ASN A 161 -3.48 5.35 -17.24
N GLU A 162 -4.42 5.94 -16.51
CA GLU A 162 -4.57 5.82 -15.06
C GLU A 162 -4.69 4.34 -14.63
N ASP A 163 -5.42 3.52 -15.39
CA ASP A 163 -5.60 2.10 -15.08
C ASP A 163 -4.29 1.32 -15.17
N ASN A 164 -3.48 1.58 -16.20
CA ASN A 164 -2.16 0.96 -16.35
C ASN A 164 -1.21 1.38 -15.22
N PHE A 165 -1.25 2.66 -14.84
CA PHE A 165 -0.47 3.19 -13.72
C PHE A 165 -0.89 2.55 -12.40
N MET A 166 -2.19 2.56 -12.10
CA MET A 166 -2.73 1.97 -10.87
C MET A 166 -2.47 0.47 -10.79
N LYS A 167 -2.55 -0.25 -11.91
CA LYS A 167 -2.18 -1.67 -11.98
C LYS A 167 -0.69 -1.89 -11.65
N ALA A 168 0.21 -1.09 -12.25
CA ALA A 168 1.64 -1.19 -11.97
C ALA A 168 1.98 -0.87 -10.50
N VAL A 169 1.33 0.14 -9.92
CA VAL A 169 1.47 0.49 -8.49
C VAL A 169 1.03 -0.67 -7.60
N MET A 170 -0.15 -1.25 -7.87
CA MET A 170 -0.69 -2.37 -7.10
C MET A 170 0.19 -3.62 -7.22
N GLU A 171 0.74 -3.93 -8.40
CA GLU A 171 1.66 -5.06 -8.59
C GLU A 171 2.99 -4.88 -7.83
N ASP A 172 3.54 -3.66 -7.74
CA ASP A 172 4.77 -3.43 -6.96
C ASP A 172 4.51 -3.49 -5.45
N ILE A 173 3.35 -2.98 -4.99
CA ILE A 173 2.90 -3.15 -3.60
C ILE A 173 2.79 -4.65 -3.27
N ASP A 174 2.11 -5.43 -4.11
CA ASP A 174 1.92 -6.87 -3.89
C ASP A 174 3.25 -7.63 -3.86
N LYS A 175 4.19 -7.33 -4.78
CA LYS A 175 5.54 -7.91 -4.78
C LYS A 175 6.31 -7.60 -3.49
N ARG A 176 6.28 -6.34 -3.02
CA ARG A 176 6.99 -5.92 -1.80
C ARG A 176 6.37 -6.50 -0.54
N LEU A 177 5.04 -6.60 -0.49
CA LEU A 177 4.31 -7.21 0.62
C LEU A 177 4.57 -8.71 0.68
N THR A 178 4.42 -9.43 -0.44
CA THR A 178 4.64 -10.88 -0.52
C THR A 178 6.07 -11.25 -0.10
N ARG A 179 7.08 -10.48 -0.53
CA ARG A 179 8.49 -10.72 -0.14
C ARG A 179 8.75 -10.53 1.36
N ARG A 180 8.02 -9.63 2.03
CA ARG A 180 8.11 -9.43 3.50
C ARG A 180 7.26 -10.44 4.28
N TYR A 181 6.07 -10.80 3.79
CA TYR A 181 5.20 -11.81 4.42
C TYR A 181 5.85 -13.20 4.47
N VAL A 182 6.62 -13.59 3.44
CA VAL A 182 7.38 -14.85 3.44
C VAL A 182 8.47 -14.89 4.52
N ILE A 183 9.00 -13.73 4.93
CA ILE A 183 10.00 -13.64 6.00
C ILE A 183 9.32 -13.74 7.38
N ILE A 184 8.13 -13.15 7.53
CA ILE A 184 7.39 -13.16 8.80
C ILE A 184 6.78 -14.55 9.09
N LEU A 185 6.33 -15.29 8.08
CA LEU A 185 5.75 -16.63 8.26
C LEU A 185 6.78 -17.76 8.38
N LYS A 186 8.07 -17.48 8.14
CA LYS A 186 9.17 -18.45 8.30
C LYS A 186 9.94 -18.29 9.63
N LEU A 187 9.49 -17.40 10.53
CA LEU A 187 9.99 -17.20 11.89
C LEU A 187 8.93 -17.63 12.90
#